data_AF-A0A7W0K5J7-F1
#
_entry.id   AF-A0A7W0K5J7-F1
#
_cell.length_a   1.000
_cell.length_b   1.000
_cell.length_c   1.000
_cell.angle_alpha   90.00
_cell.angle_beta   90.00
_cell.angle_gamma   90.00
#
_symmetry.space_group_name_H-M   'P 1'
#
loop_
_entity.id
_entity.type
_entity.pdbx_description
1 polymer ?
#
loop_
_entity_poly.entity_id
_entity_poly.type
_entity_poly.pdbx_seq_one_letter_code
_entity_poly.pdbx_strand_id
1 'polypeptide(L)'
;MTAELIAAFAAIVGQAHVRTDEDARQRYGVDALQIGHPADLVVLPAGTEEIAGIARLCNAHRIPLVVRGAGTGYTGGAVPVHGGVVVSMERLNRILEIDEDNLLAVVQPNVITRALQDAVEARGLFYPPDPSSLNQSSLGGNVAECAGGPRAVKYGTTKRYVLALEAVLPTGEIVRTGSKAVKNVVGYDLTQLLVGSEGTLAVITEITLRLVPKPAVQATIQATFSNIDAAVRAVSLLLAARVVPATIELIDEVSLAAVARRLNRPVAPQGTGAMLIIEVDGVPAGVEEEAARVTSACQAAGALSLTRSETAEE
;
A
#
# COMPACT_ATOMS: atom_id res chain seq x y z
N MET A 1 21.09 24.74 -0.23
CA MET A 1 21.84 24.09 0.86
C MET A 1 23.28 24.62 0.90
N THR A 2 23.86 24.93 2.08
CA THR A 2 25.27 25.39 2.18
C THR A 2 26.24 24.20 2.19
N ALA A 3 27.51 24.43 1.82
CA ALA A 3 28.55 23.39 1.84
C ALA A 3 28.77 22.80 3.23
N GLU A 4 28.70 23.64 4.27
CA GLU A 4 28.82 23.23 5.68
C GLU A 4 27.68 22.30 6.09
N LEU A 5 26.43 22.61 5.71
CA LEU A 5 25.28 21.74 5.98
C LEU A 5 25.38 20.42 5.23
N ILE A 6 25.82 20.44 3.96
CA ILE A 6 26.06 19.22 3.18
C ILE A 6 27.10 18.33 3.88
N ALA A 7 28.20 18.93 4.37
CA ALA A 7 29.22 18.20 5.13
C ALA A 7 28.66 17.63 6.45
N ALA A 8 27.77 18.34 7.14
CA ALA A 8 27.11 17.85 8.34
C ALA A 8 26.18 16.64 8.04
N PHE A 9 25.42 16.68 6.95
CA PHE A 9 24.65 15.50 6.50
C PHE A 9 25.57 14.33 6.11
N ALA A 10 26.67 14.61 5.40
CA ALA A 10 27.64 13.59 5.04
C ALA A 10 28.34 12.96 6.25
N ALA A 11 28.52 13.70 7.35
CA ALA A 11 29.02 13.14 8.60
C ALA A 11 28.04 12.16 9.26
N ILE A 12 26.73 12.28 8.98
CA ILE A 12 25.69 11.40 9.51
C ILE A 12 25.56 10.14 8.65
N VAL A 13 25.32 10.30 7.34
CA VAL A 13 25.01 9.17 6.45
C VAL A 13 26.21 8.63 5.66
N GLY A 14 27.35 9.33 5.72
CA GLY A 14 28.51 9.09 4.87
C GLY A 14 28.43 9.83 3.53
N GLN A 15 29.57 10.31 3.03
CA GLN A 15 29.66 11.08 1.78
C GLN A 15 29.05 10.34 0.57
N ALA A 16 29.19 9.02 0.52
CA ALA A 16 28.65 8.18 -0.55
C ALA A 16 27.11 8.11 -0.56
N HIS A 17 26.44 8.65 0.45
CA HIS A 17 24.99 8.59 0.64
C HIS A 17 24.33 9.97 0.68
N VAL A 18 25.05 10.99 0.24
CA VAL A 18 24.53 12.33 -0.03
C VAL A 18 24.49 12.54 -1.55
N ARG A 19 23.39 13.08 -2.08
CA ARG A 19 23.24 13.44 -3.51
C ARG A 19 22.89 14.90 -3.64
N THR A 20 23.67 15.59 -4.46
CA THR A 20 23.51 17.01 -4.80
C THR A 20 23.48 17.24 -6.30
N ASP A 21 23.70 16.19 -7.09
CA ASP A 21 23.64 16.26 -8.55
C ASP A 21 22.20 16.55 -9.02
N GLU A 22 22.10 17.24 -10.16
CA GLU A 22 20.82 17.70 -10.68
C GLU A 22 19.86 16.53 -10.99
N ASP A 23 20.39 15.43 -11.51
CA ASP A 23 19.62 14.24 -11.84
C ASP A 23 18.94 13.63 -10.61
N ALA A 24 19.67 13.44 -9.51
CA ALA A 24 19.07 13.03 -8.24
C ALA A 24 18.05 14.05 -7.73
N ARG A 25 18.39 15.35 -7.72
CA ARG A 25 17.49 16.39 -7.20
C ARG A 25 16.15 16.43 -7.93
N GLN A 26 16.15 16.21 -9.25
CA GLN A 26 14.93 16.13 -10.06
C GLN A 26 14.19 14.80 -9.84
N ARG A 27 14.88 13.66 -9.89
CA ARG A 27 14.27 12.32 -9.71
C ARG A 27 13.56 12.18 -8.37
N TYR A 28 14.19 12.65 -7.30
CA TYR A 28 13.65 12.60 -5.95
C TYR A 28 12.67 13.75 -5.65
N GLY A 29 12.55 14.72 -6.56
CA GLY A 29 11.66 15.87 -6.47
C GLY A 29 10.24 15.63 -7.00
N VAL A 30 9.94 14.45 -7.53
CA VAL A 30 8.63 14.10 -8.13
C VAL A 30 8.12 12.77 -7.60
N ASP A 31 6.80 12.59 -7.59
CA ASP A 31 6.14 11.30 -7.35
C ASP A 31 5.61 10.70 -8.66
N ALA A 32 4.63 9.78 -8.59
CA ALA A 32 4.07 9.14 -9.78
C ALA A 32 3.35 10.10 -10.74
N LEU A 33 2.96 11.30 -10.29
CA LEU A 33 2.38 12.32 -11.16
C LEU A 33 3.41 13.00 -12.06
N GLN A 34 4.71 12.86 -11.78
CA GLN A 34 5.80 13.54 -12.49
C GLN A 34 5.67 15.08 -12.47
N ILE A 35 4.91 15.61 -11.51
CA ILE A 35 4.79 17.03 -11.20
C ILE A 35 5.43 17.23 -9.84
N GLY A 36 6.37 18.17 -9.72
CA GLY A 36 7.03 18.38 -8.44
C GLY A 36 8.00 19.55 -8.41
N HIS A 37 8.89 19.51 -7.42
CA HIS A 37 9.88 20.54 -7.15
C HIS A 37 11.21 19.85 -6.82
N PRO A 38 12.35 20.29 -7.37
CA PRO A 38 13.62 19.63 -7.11
C PRO A 38 13.98 19.70 -5.62
N ALA A 39 14.57 18.62 -5.10
CA ALA A 39 15.14 18.63 -3.76
C ALA A 39 16.38 19.56 -3.69
N ASP A 40 16.68 20.14 -2.53
CA ASP A 40 17.98 20.82 -2.33
C ASP A 40 19.09 19.82 -2.03
N LEU A 41 18.73 18.70 -1.39
CA LEU A 41 19.63 17.62 -1.00
C LEU A 41 18.85 16.31 -0.90
N VAL A 42 19.45 15.20 -1.33
CA VAL A 42 18.91 13.86 -1.04
C VAL A 42 19.90 13.12 -0.15
N VAL A 43 19.41 12.49 0.91
CA VAL A 43 20.21 11.67 1.83
C VAL A 43 19.63 10.25 1.91
N LEU A 44 20.51 9.25 1.95
CA LEU A 44 20.15 7.84 1.97
C LEU A 44 20.66 7.20 3.27
N PRO A 45 19.96 7.31 4.40
CA PRO A 45 20.38 6.72 5.67
C PRO A 45 20.34 5.19 5.67
N ALA A 46 21.13 4.55 6.52
CA ALA A 46 21.23 3.10 6.67
C ALA A 46 20.37 2.53 7.81
N GLY A 47 19.84 3.39 8.69
CA GLY A 47 19.18 2.98 9.91
C GLY A 47 18.62 4.14 10.73
N THR A 48 17.94 3.79 11.82
CA THR A 48 17.18 4.72 12.68
C THR A 48 18.03 5.83 13.27
N GLU A 49 19.26 5.53 13.72
CA GLU A 49 20.14 6.53 14.33
C GLU A 49 20.59 7.62 13.35
N GLU A 50 20.87 7.24 12.10
CA GLU A 50 21.19 8.21 11.04
C GLU A 50 19.99 9.11 10.74
N ILE A 51 18.78 8.53 10.69
CA ILE A 51 17.52 9.28 10.51
C ILE A 51 17.30 10.25 11.68
N ALA A 52 17.56 9.81 12.90
CA ALA A 52 17.49 10.65 14.10
C ALA A 52 18.49 11.82 14.04
N GLY A 53 19.71 11.57 13.55
CA GLY A 53 20.70 12.62 13.28
C GLY A 53 20.22 13.64 12.25
N ILE A 54 19.65 13.17 11.14
CA ILE A 54 19.07 14.01 10.09
C ILE A 54 17.94 14.87 10.65
N ALA A 55 17.01 14.28 11.40
CA ALA A 55 15.87 14.98 11.99
C ALA A 55 16.33 16.10 12.94
N ARG A 56 17.31 15.82 13.82
CA ARG A 56 17.92 16.84 14.70
C ARG A 56 18.52 18.00 13.92
N LEU A 57 19.29 17.70 12.88
CA LEU A 57 19.95 18.71 12.07
C LEU A 57 18.93 19.58 11.32
N CYS A 58 17.92 18.95 10.69
CA CYS A 58 16.85 19.68 10.02
C CYS A 58 16.06 20.56 10.99
N ASN A 59 15.72 20.06 12.18
CA ASN A 59 14.99 20.82 13.19
C ASN A 59 15.80 22.02 13.73
N ALA A 60 17.09 21.83 14.01
CA ALA A 60 17.98 22.89 14.48
C ALA A 60 18.14 24.03 13.47
N HIS A 61 18.19 23.70 12.18
CA HIS A 61 18.39 24.68 11.09
C HIS A 61 17.11 25.08 10.36
N ARG A 62 15.93 24.62 10.82
CA ARG A 62 14.62 24.88 10.19
C ARG A 62 14.58 24.49 8.71
N ILE A 63 15.17 23.36 8.37
CA ILE A 63 15.21 22.81 7.01
C ILE A 63 14.00 21.88 6.83
N PRO A 64 13.15 22.08 5.79
CA PRO A 64 12.10 21.12 5.45
C PRO A 64 12.66 19.73 5.20
N LEU A 65 12.00 18.71 5.75
CA LEU A 65 12.35 17.31 5.59
C LEU A 65 11.16 16.58 4.96
N VAL A 66 11.40 15.91 3.83
CA VAL A 66 10.42 15.05 3.18
C VAL A 66 10.94 13.62 3.16
N VAL A 67 10.14 12.68 3.67
CA VAL A 67 10.46 11.26 3.65
C VAL A 67 9.98 10.66 2.35
N ARG A 68 10.81 9.81 1.74
CA ARG A 68 10.46 9.13 0.50
C ARG A 68 10.77 7.64 0.59
N GLY A 69 9.72 6.83 0.41
CA GLY A 69 9.84 5.39 0.10
C GLY A 69 10.10 5.17 -1.39
N ALA A 70 9.26 4.38 -2.05
CA ALA A 70 9.38 4.12 -3.50
C ALA A 70 8.95 5.28 -4.41
N GLY A 71 8.24 6.29 -3.90
CA GLY A 71 7.80 7.44 -4.70
C GLY A 71 6.63 7.17 -5.64
N THR A 72 5.84 6.13 -5.38
CA THR A 72 4.69 5.70 -6.21
C THR A 72 3.36 6.38 -5.83
N GLY A 73 3.40 7.38 -4.95
CA GLY A 73 2.22 8.13 -4.53
C GLY A 73 1.71 9.08 -5.61
N TYR A 74 0.45 9.49 -5.51
CA TYR A 74 -0.23 10.41 -6.43
C TYR A 74 -0.78 11.66 -5.71
N THR A 75 -0.35 11.89 -4.48
CA THR A 75 -0.86 12.95 -3.59
C THR A 75 0.15 14.07 -3.35
N GLY A 76 1.38 13.95 -3.87
CA GLY A 76 2.46 14.89 -3.58
C GLY A 76 3.15 14.66 -2.23
N GLY A 77 2.78 13.64 -1.45
CA GLY A 77 3.36 13.38 -0.11
C GLY A 77 4.88 13.15 -0.10
N ALA A 78 5.44 12.68 -1.22
CA ALA A 78 6.88 12.48 -1.41
C ALA A 78 7.58 13.64 -2.16
N VAL A 79 6.88 14.76 -2.41
CA VAL A 79 7.38 15.91 -3.18
C VAL A 79 7.87 17.01 -2.23
N PRO A 80 9.12 17.48 -2.34
CA PRO A 80 9.66 18.57 -1.53
C PRO A 80 9.20 19.94 -2.06
N VAL A 81 7.91 20.25 -1.90
CA VAL A 81 7.27 21.49 -2.42
C VAL A 81 7.92 22.79 -1.92
N HIS A 82 8.65 22.73 -0.81
CA HIS A 82 9.41 23.85 -0.23
C HIS A 82 10.94 23.65 -0.34
N GLY A 83 11.41 22.76 -1.20
CA GLY A 83 12.80 22.33 -1.25
C GLY A 83 13.21 21.56 0.00
N GLY A 84 14.43 21.78 0.49
CA GLY A 84 14.97 21.10 1.66
C GLY A 84 15.52 19.71 1.37
N VAL A 85 15.46 18.83 2.38
CA VAL A 85 16.10 17.51 2.36
C VAL A 85 15.06 16.44 2.08
N VAL A 86 15.31 15.63 1.05
CA VAL A 86 14.60 14.38 0.84
C VAL A 86 15.38 13.24 1.51
N VAL A 87 14.74 12.55 2.44
CA VAL A 87 15.26 11.34 3.09
C VAL A 87 14.74 10.12 2.34
N SER A 88 15.61 9.50 1.53
CA SER A 88 15.27 8.30 0.79
C SER A 88 15.49 7.06 1.66
N MET A 89 14.45 6.25 1.79
CA MET A 89 14.45 5.05 2.63
C MET A 89 15.05 3.82 1.92
N GLU A 90 15.60 3.97 0.71
CA GLU A 90 16.00 2.85 -0.17
C GLU A 90 16.94 1.81 0.45
N ARG A 91 17.78 2.20 1.40
CA ARG A 91 18.72 1.31 2.10
C ARG A 91 18.07 0.54 3.27
N LEU A 92 16.87 0.93 3.70
CA LEU A 92 16.09 0.29 4.75
C LEU A 92 15.05 -0.65 4.10
N ASN A 93 15.51 -1.74 3.47
CA ASN A 93 14.70 -2.59 2.60
C ASN A 93 14.70 -4.09 2.97
N ARG A 94 15.02 -4.42 4.23
CA ARG A 94 15.09 -5.81 4.71
C ARG A 94 13.82 -6.24 5.44
N ILE A 95 13.40 -7.49 5.19
CA ILE A 95 12.53 -8.24 6.10
C ILE A 95 13.41 -8.71 7.26
N LEU A 96 13.10 -8.29 8.48
CA LEU A 96 13.89 -8.55 9.68
C LEU A 96 13.46 -9.85 10.36
N GLU A 97 12.16 -10.16 10.30
CA GLU A 97 11.56 -11.31 10.99
C GLU A 97 10.27 -11.74 10.27
N ILE A 98 10.04 -13.05 10.20
CA ILE A 98 8.73 -13.65 9.91
C ILE A 98 8.51 -14.69 11.02
N ASP A 99 7.54 -14.41 11.88
CA ASP A 99 7.18 -15.23 13.03
C ASP A 99 5.87 -15.96 12.70
N GLU A 100 6.02 -17.25 12.37
CA GLU A 100 4.92 -18.13 11.95
C GLU A 100 3.99 -18.49 13.11
N ASP A 101 4.54 -18.57 14.33
CA ASP A 101 3.78 -18.92 15.54
C ASP A 101 2.89 -17.75 15.98
N ASN A 102 3.40 -16.53 15.89
CA ASN A 102 2.66 -15.31 16.25
C ASN A 102 1.95 -14.63 15.07
N LEU A 103 2.07 -15.19 13.85
CA LEU A 103 1.48 -14.66 12.62
C LEU A 103 1.82 -13.18 12.41
N LEU A 104 3.11 -12.83 12.43
CA LEU A 104 3.56 -11.46 12.21
C LEU A 104 4.87 -11.40 11.42
N ALA A 105 5.17 -10.23 10.86
CA ALA A 105 6.46 -9.92 10.26
C ALA A 105 6.99 -8.59 10.80
N VAL A 106 8.31 -8.48 10.96
CA VAL A 106 8.99 -7.22 11.26
C VAL A 106 9.82 -6.83 10.04
N VAL A 107 9.64 -5.61 9.54
CA VAL A 107 10.22 -5.17 8.27
C VAL A 107 10.75 -3.74 8.38
N GLN A 108 11.75 -3.45 7.55
CA GLN A 108 12.16 -2.09 7.27
C GLN A 108 11.20 -1.42 6.27
N PRO A 109 11.06 -0.08 6.31
CA PRO A 109 10.01 0.66 5.60
C PRO A 109 10.09 0.56 4.07
N ASN A 110 11.25 0.32 3.48
CA ASN A 110 11.41 0.26 2.03
C ASN A 110 11.36 -1.17 1.45
N VAL A 111 10.88 -2.15 2.23
CA VAL A 111 10.49 -3.45 1.67
C VAL A 111 9.31 -3.24 0.71
N ILE A 112 9.42 -3.78 -0.51
CA ILE A 112 8.34 -3.73 -1.50
C ILE A 112 7.21 -4.66 -1.08
N THR A 113 5.97 -4.19 -1.24
CA THR A 113 4.78 -4.91 -0.80
C THR A 113 4.70 -6.34 -1.36
N ARG A 114 4.91 -6.50 -2.68
CA ARG A 114 4.98 -7.83 -3.31
C ARG A 114 6.07 -8.72 -2.71
N ALA A 115 7.24 -8.17 -2.42
CA ALA A 115 8.35 -8.94 -1.84
C ALA A 115 8.02 -9.48 -0.44
N LEU A 116 7.29 -8.71 0.39
CA LEU A 116 6.76 -9.25 1.64
C LEU A 116 5.72 -10.33 1.38
N GLN A 117 4.76 -10.08 0.48
CA GLN A 117 3.73 -11.07 0.15
C GLN A 117 4.34 -12.39 -0.33
N ASP A 118 5.31 -12.38 -1.23
CA ASP A 118 6.02 -13.59 -1.69
C ASP A 118 6.67 -14.33 -0.54
N ALA A 119 7.37 -13.61 0.34
CA ALA A 119 8.11 -14.20 1.45
C ALA A 119 7.20 -14.87 2.49
N VAL A 120 6.03 -14.30 2.77
CA VAL A 120 5.07 -14.87 3.74
C VAL A 120 4.20 -15.96 3.10
N GLU A 121 3.81 -15.79 1.82
CA GLU A 121 3.03 -16.78 1.09
C GLU A 121 3.78 -18.10 0.86
N ALA A 122 5.11 -18.04 0.69
CA ALA A 122 5.96 -19.23 0.64
C ALA A 122 5.90 -20.07 1.94
N ARG A 123 5.40 -19.49 3.03
CA ARG A 123 5.23 -20.14 4.34
C ARG A 123 3.75 -20.39 4.68
N GLY A 124 2.85 -20.27 3.70
CA GLY A 124 1.41 -20.44 3.92
C GLY A 124 0.74 -19.29 4.70
N LEU A 125 1.45 -18.17 4.86
CA LEU A 125 0.94 -16.93 5.48
C LEU A 125 0.55 -15.91 4.41
N PHE A 126 -0.14 -14.85 4.82
CA PHE A 126 -0.69 -13.86 3.92
C PHE A 126 -0.70 -12.48 4.54
N TYR A 127 -0.23 -11.50 3.77
CA TYR A 127 -0.36 -10.08 4.05
C TYR A 127 -1.37 -9.48 3.04
N PRO A 128 -2.64 -9.29 3.43
CA PRO A 128 -3.71 -8.99 2.48
C PRO A 128 -3.64 -7.66 1.71
N PRO A 129 -3.20 -6.53 2.30
CA PRO A 129 -3.21 -5.24 1.61
C PRO A 129 -2.51 -5.28 0.25
N ASP A 130 -3.20 -4.80 -0.78
CA ASP A 130 -2.88 -4.94 -2.19
C ASP A 130 -3.03 -3.62 -2.98
N PRO A 131 -2.26 -2.57 -2.62
CA PRO A 131 -2.32 -1.30 -3.35
C PRO A 131 -2.07 -1.52 -4.85
N SER A 132 -2.67 -0.70 -5.71
CA SER A 132 -2.56 -0.85 -7.18
C SER A 132 -1.11 -0.81 -7.69
N SER A 133 -0.19 -0.21 -6.92
CA SER A 133 1.25 -0.19 -7.17
C SER A 133 2.02 -1.33 -6.47
N LEU A 134 1.37 -2.46 -6.17
CA LEU A 134 1.87 -3.61 -5.38
C LEU A 134 3.34 -4.01 -5.65
N ASN A 135 3.74 -4.02 -6.91
CA ASN A 135 5.07 -4.44 -7.36
C ASN A 135 6.16 -3.37 -7.17
N GLN A 136 5.78 -2.17 -6.74
CA GLN A 136 6.66 -1.00 -6.63
C GLN A 136 6.50 -0.26 -5.30
N SER A 137 5.32 -0.29 -4.67
CA SER A 137 5.09 0.44 -3.43
C SER A 137 5.84 -0.20 -2.26
N SER A 138 6.48 0.66 -1.47
CA SER A 138 7.16 0.31 -0.22
C SER A 138 6.20 0.31 0.96
N LEU A 139 6.38 -0.60 1.91
CA LEU A 139 5.51 -0.75 3.09
C LEU A 139 5.41 0.52 3.95
N GLY A 140 6.50 1.26 4.12
CA GLY A 140 6.51 2.54 4.85
C GLY A 140 5.63 3.59 4.20
N GLY A 141 5.63 3.66 2.86
CA GLY A 141 4.70 4.49 2.10
C GLY A 141 3.24 4.02 2.29
N ASN A 142 2.98 2.71 2.22
CA ASN A 142 1.64 2.18 2.46
C ASN A 142 1.13 2.49 3.87
N VAL A 143 2.00 2.44 4.88
CA VAL A 143 1.64 2.81 6.26
C VAL A 143 1.40 4.31 6.36
N ALA A 144 2.28 5.14 5.80
CA ALA A 144 2.14 6.60 5.83
C ALA A 144 0.89 7.09 5.12
N GLU A 145 0.43 6.41 4.06
CA GLU A 145 -0.77 6.75 3.28
C GLU A 145 -2.01 5.94 3.69
N CYS A 146 -1.89 5.03 4.67
CA CYS A 146 -2.95 4.08 5.02
C CYS A 146 -3.52 3.34 3.79
N ALA A 147 -2.63 2.86 2.91
CA ALA A 147 -3.00 2.35 1.59
C ALA A 147 -4.07 1.25 1.66
N GLY A 148 -5.07 1.39 0.79
CA GLY A 148 -6.06 0.36 0.50
C GLY A 148 -5.68 -0.45 -0.74
N GLY A 149 -6.69 -1.09 -1.32
CA GLY A 149 -6.58 -1.90 -2.53
C GLY A 149 -7.87 -2.68 -2.75
N PRO A 150 -7.98 -3.42 -3.87
CA PRO A 150 -9.16 -4.21 -4.19
C PRO A 150 -9.60 -5.16 -3.06
N ARG A 151 -8.65 -5.73 -2.30
CA ARG A 151 -8.94 -6.63 -1.17
C ARG A 151 -9.47 -5.95 0.09
N ALA A 152 -9.55 -4.62 0.12
CA ALA A 152 -9.95 -3.89 1.32
C ALA A 152 -11.39 -4.17 1.78
N VAL A 153 -12.25 -4.68 0.89
CA VAL A 153 -13.64 -5.03 1.23
C VAL A 153 -13.71 -6.11 2.30
N LYS A 154 -13.00 -7.22 2.11
CA LYS A 154 -12.90 -8.30 3.10
C LYS A 154 -11.86 -8.01 4.17
N TYR A 155 -10.68 -7.55 3.76
CA TYR A 155 -9.50 -7.53 4.62
C TYR A 155 -9.25 -6.19 5.30
N GLY A 156 -9.86 -5.10 4.82
CA GLY A 156 -9.57 -3.73 5.23
C GLY A 156 -8.24 -3.20 4.70
N THR A 157 -7.90 -1.97 5.09
CA THR A 157 -6.69 -1.29 4.61
C THR A 157 -5.45 -1.62 5.46
N THR A 158 -4.29 -1.11 5.02
CA THR A 158 -3.00 -1.28 5.70
C THR A 158 -3.07 -1.08 7.21
N LYS A 159 -3.83 -0.10 7.72
CA LYS A 159 -3.94 0.17 9.15
C LYS A 159 -4.38 -1.00 10.01
N ARG A 160 -5.19 -1.93 9.46
CA ARG A 160 -5.65 -3.13 10.19
C ARG A 160 -4.53 -4.13 10.46
N TYR A 161 -3.44 -4.02 9.71
CA TYR A 161 -2.32 -4.93 9.77
C TYR A 161 -1.10 -4.33 10.45
N VAL A 162 -1.11 -3.06 10.84
CA VAL A 162 0.01 -2.45 11.58
C VAL A 162 -0.18 -2.69 13.08
N LEU A 163 0.73 -3.46 13.69
CA LEU A 163 0.72 -3.80 15.11
C LEU A 163 1.61 -2.88 15.95
N ALA A 164 2.75 -2.47 15.39
CA ALA A 164 3.73 -1.63 16.05
C ALA A 164 4.58 -0.87 15.03
N LEU A 165 5.13 0.27 15.44
CA LEU A 165 6.04 1.08 14.65
C LEU A 165 7.22 1.55 15.51
N GLU A 166 8.42 1.51 14.95
CA GLU A 166 9.52 2.40 15.37
C GLU A 166 9.51 3.63 14.47
N ALA A 167 9.62 4.81 15.08
CA ALA A 167 9.59 6.07 14.35
C ALA A 167 10.52 7.11 15.00
N VAL A 168 10.98 8.05 14.18
CA VAL A 168 11.82 9.17 14.59
C VAL A 168 11.00 10.46 14.53
N LEU A 169 10.88 11.15 15.66
CA LEU A 169 10.22 12.45 15.74
C LEU A 169 11.10 13.57 15.15
N PRO A 170 10.54 14.76 14.85
CA PRO A 170 11.34 15.91 14.39
C PRO A 170 12.44 16.34 15.38
N THR A 171 12.28 16.05 16.66
CA THR A 171 13.31 16.26 17.70
C THR A 171 14.49 15.29 17.57
N GLY A 172 14.36 14.25 16.74
CA GLY A 172 15.25 13.10 16.64
C GLY A 172 15.14 12.10 17.78
N GLU A 173 14.09 12.21 18.60
CA GLU A 173 13.74 11.16 19.56
C GLU A 173 13.22 9.93 18.81
N ILE A 174 13.69 8.75 19.21
CA ILE A 174 13.23 7.47 18.68
C ILE A 174 12.12 6.95 19.57
N VAL A 175 10.93 6.76 19.00
CA VAL A 175 9.76 6.27 19.70
C VAL A 175 9.35 4.90 19.18
N ARG A 176 8.86 4.05 20.08
CA ARG A 176 8.21 2.78 19.75
C ARG A 176 6.74 2.85 20.16
N THR A 177 5.86 2.49 19.24
CA THR A 177 4.42 2.46 19.45
C THR A 177 3.89 1.06 19.23
N GLY A 178 2.78 0.72 19.89
CA GLY A 178 2.13 -0.58 19.73
C GLY A 178 2.93 -1.72 20.37
N SER A 179 2.69 -2.94 19.91
CA SER A 179 3.43 -4.13 20.37
C SER A 179 3.24 -5.29 19.41
N LYS A 180 4.01 -6.38 19.57
CA LYS A 180 3.76 -7.64 18.86
C LYS A 180 2.47 -8.35 19.30
N ALA A 181 1.86 -7.96 20.43
CA ALA A 181 0.65 -8.60 20.92
C ALA A 181 -0.58 -8.20 20.09
N VAL A 182 -1.39 -9.18 19.71
CA VAL A 182 -2.65 -8.96 18.97
C VAL A 182 -3.63 -8.09 19.76
N LYS A 183 -3.65 -8.22 21.08
CA LYS A 183 -4.43 -7.37 21.99
C LYS A 183 -3.49 -6.48 22.77
N ASN A 184 -3.53 -5.18 22.47
CA ASN A 184 -2.81 -4.15 23.20
C ASN A 184 -3.81 -3.05 23.61
N VAL A 185 -4.09 -2.96 24.91
CA VAL A 185 -5.12 -2.05 25.48
C VAL A 185 -4.57 -1.18 26.60
N VAL A 186 -3.25 -0.94 26.59
CA VAL A 186 -2.57 -0.14 27.61
C VAL A 186 -2.21 1.22 27.02
N GLY A 187 -2.88 2.28 27.48
CA GLY A 187 -2.64 3.65 27.04
C GLY A 187 -3.32 4.01 25.72
N TYR A 188 -2.85 5.09 25.09
CA TYR A 188 -3.34 5.55 23.79
C TYR A 188 -2.70 4.77 22.64
N ASP A 189 -3.48 4.54 21.59
CA ASP A 189 -2.97 3.92 20.37
C ASP A 189 -2.24 4.95 19.49
N LEU A 190 -1.00 5.25 19.86
CA LEU A 190 -0.13 6.15 19.10
C LEU A 190 0.30 5.53 17.75
N THR A 191 0.20 4.21 17.59
CA THR A 191 0.48 3.55 16.30
C THR A 191 -0.51 4.03 15.26
N GLN A 192 -1.80 4.01 15.58
CA GLN A 192 -2.85 4.46 14.65
C GLN A 192 -2.83 5.97 14.39
N LEU A 193 -2.19 6.77 15.26
CA LEU A 193 -1.94 8.19 14.98
C LEU A 193 -0.87 8.40 13.90
N LEU A 194 0.13 7.51 13.82
CA LEU A 194 1.20 7.58 12.82
C LEU A 194 0.81 6.93 11.48
N VAL A 195 -0.09 5.93 11.51
CA VAL A 195 -0.64 5.35 10.27
C VAL A 195 -1.51 6.40 9.57
N GLY A 196 -1.25 6.67 8.29
CA GLY A 196 -1.95 7.72 7.55
C GLY A 196 -1.42 9.13 7.82
N SER A 197 -0.29 9.30 8.53
CA SER A 197 0.25 10.63 8.82
C SER A 197 1.03 11.25 7.67
N GLU A 198 1.21 10.54 6.55
CA GLU A 198 1.94 11.01 5.35
C GLU A 198 3.37 11.54 5.67
N GLY A 199 4.02 10.96 6.69
CA GLY A 199 5.34 11.40 7.15
C GLY A 199 5.39 12.76 7.87
N THR A 200 4.24 13.41 8.11
CA THR A 200 4.17 14.75 8.71
C THR A 200 4.40 14.77 10.23
N LEU A 201 4.20 13.63 10.91
CA LEU A 201 4.37 13.52 12.35
C LEU A 201 5.70 12.87 12.76
N ALA A 202 6.18 11.89 12.00
CA ALA A 202 7.39 11.14 12.28
C ALA A 202 7.91 10.40 11.04
N VAL A 203 9.19 10.01 11.07
CA VAL A 203 9.80 9.14 10.06
C VAL A 203 9.75 7.69 10.54
N ILE A 204 9.00 6.82 9.87
CA ILE A 204 8.87 5.40 10.22
C ILE A 204 10.13 4.64 9.81
N THR A 205 10.72 3.85 10.72
CA THR A 205 12.00 3.14 10.52
C THR A 205 11.91 1.62 10.66
N GLU A 206 10.89 1.11 11.35
CA GLU A 206 10.58 -0.32 11.49
C GLU A 206 9.06 -0.49 11.60
N ILE A 207 8.53 -1.55 10.98
CA ILE A 207 7.09 -1.83 10.94
C ILE A 207 6.88 -3.28 11.40
N THR A 208 6.01 -3.48 12.38
CA THR A 208 5.50 -4.81 12.72
C THR A 208 4.12 -4.99 12.10
N LEU A 209 3.99 -5.99 11.23
CA LEU A 209 2.78 -6.29 10.48
C LEU A 209 2.15 -7.60 10.96
N ARG A 210 0.84 -7.60 11.15
CA ARG A 210 0.03 -8.80 11.32
C ARG A 210 -0.03 -9.57 9.99
N LEU A 211 0.05 -10.89 10.09
CA LEU A 211 -0.22 -11.84 9.02
C LEU A 211 -1.47 -12.65 9.34
N VAL A 212 -2.03 -13.27 8.31
CA VAL A 212 -3.15 -14.22 8.43
C VAL A 212 -2.82 -15.50 7.64
N PRO A 213 -3.52 -16.61 7.87
CA PRO A 213 -3.37 -17.80 7.03
C PRO A 213 -3.71 -17.47 5.58
N LYS A 214 -2.93 -18.01 4.63
CA LYS A 214 -3.22 -17.87 3.20
C LYS A 214 -4.53 -18.60 2.85
N PRO A 215 -5.48 -17.94 2.16
CA PRO A 215 -6.66 -18.62 1.63
C PRO A 215 -6.26 -19.81 0.75
N ALA A 216 -6.96 -20.94 0.90
CA ALA A 216 -6.60 -22.17 0.20
C ALA A 216 -6.95 -22.12 -1.29
N VAL A 217 -8.09 -21.47 -1.61
CA VAL A 217 -8.54 -21.26 -2.98
C VAL A 217 -9.23 -19.89 -3.11
N GLN A 218 -9.36 -19.42 -4.34
CA GLN A 218 -10.15 -18.26 -4.72
C GLN A 218 -10.95 -18.57 -5.99
N ALA A 219 -12.03 -17.83 -6.21
CA ALA A 219 -12.82 -17.87 -7.44
C ALA A 219 -13.19 -16.46 -7.87
N THR A 220 -12.97 -16.16 -9.15
CA THR A 220 -13.30 -14.87 -9.76
C THR A 220 -14.51 -15.02 -10.67
N ILE A 221 -15.47 -14.11 -10.51
CA ILE A 221 -16.70 -14.04 -11.29
C ILE A 221 -16.75 -12.67 -11.97
N GLN A 222 -16.78 -12.68 -13.29
CA GLN A 222 -17.09 -11.53 -14.11
C GLN A 222 -18.58 -11.51 -14.42
N ALA A 223 -19.27 -10.41 -14.11
CA ALA A 223 -20.68 -10.19 -14.41
C ALA A 223 -20.86 -8.91 -15.23
N THR A 224 -21.63 -8.97 -16.32
CA THR A 224 -21.93 -7.78 -17.14
C THR A 224 -23.38 -7.36 -17.01
N PHE A 225 -23.65 -6.07 -17.15
CA PHE A 225 -24.96 -5.47 -16.95
C PHE A 225 -25.24 -4.43 -18.04
N SER A 226 -26.52 -4.18 -18.33
CA SER A 226 -26.92 -3.18 -19.32
C SER A 226 -26.69 -1.73 -18.87
N ASN A 227 -26.53 -1.49 -17.57
CA ASN A 227 -26.23 -0.18 -16.99
C ASN A 227 -25.63 -0.32 -15.58
N ILE A 228 -25.09 0.78 -15.07
CA ILE A 228 -24.49 0.88 -13.73
C ILE A 228 -25.51 0.57 -12.63
N ASP A 229 -26.77 1.01 -12.75
CA ASP A 229 -27.78 0.76 -11.71
C ASP A 229 -28.01 -0.73 -11.47
N ALA A 230 -27.99 -1.54 -12.53
CA ALA A 230 -28.10 -2.99 -12.44
C ALA A 230 -26.90 -3.62 -11.73
N ALA A 231 -25.68 -3.17 -12.05
CA ALA A 231 -24.48 -3.61 -11.36
C ALA A 231 -24.54 -3.26 -9.85
N VAL A 232 -24.91 -2.02 -9.50
CA VAL A 232 -25.02 -1.57 -8.10
C VAL A 232 -26.12 -2.34 -7.34
N ARG A 233 -27.24 -2.69 -8.00
CA ARG A 233 -28.25 -3.58 -7.41
C ARG A 233 -27.66 -4.96 -7.11
N ALA A 234 -26.82 -5.52 -7.97
CA ALA A 234 -26.16 -6.80 -7.71
C ALA A 234 -25.28 -6.74 -6.45
N VAL A 235 -24.50 -5.66 -6.28
CA VAL A 235 -23.71 -5.43 -5.05
C VAL A 235 -24.62 -5.41 -3.82
N SER A 236 -25.76 -4.71 -3.90
CA SER A 236 -26.72 -4.62 -2.79
C SER A 236 -27.32 -5.98 -2.43
N LEU A 237 -27.67 -6.78 -3.43
CA LEU A 237 -28.20 -8.14 -3.24
C LEU A 237 -27.14 -9.09 -2.66
N LEU A 238 -25.89 -8.96 -3.09
CA LEU A 238 -24.75 -9.72 -2.56
C LEU A 238 -24.52 -9.42 -1.06
N LEU A 239 -24.56 -8.14 -0.68
CA LEU A 239 -24.45 -7.73 0.73
C LEU A 239 -25.66 -8.19 1.56
N ALA A 240 -26.87 -8.11 1.01
CA ALA A 240 -28.09 -8.63 1.65
C ALA A 240 -28.01 -10.15 1.86
N ALA A 241 -27.39 -10.84 0.89
CA ALA A 241 -27.03 -12.23 0.98
C ALA A 241 -25.81 -12.50 1.86
N ARG A 242 -25.30 -11.56 2.68
CA ARG A 242 -24.20 -11.79 3.64
C ARG A 242 -22.93 -12.41 3.02
N VAL A 243 -22.67 -12.12 1.75
CA VAL A 243 -21.39 -12.45 1.11
C VAL A 243 -20.46 -11.25 1.29
N VAL A 244 -19.24 -11.48 1.75
CA VAL A 244 -18.20 -10.45 1.84
C VAL A 244 -17.09 -10.86 0.87
N PRO A 245 -17.13 -10.34 -0.37
CA PRO A 245 -16.18 -10.74 -1.39
C PRO A 245 -14.79 -10.24 -1.00
N ALA A 246 -13.77 -11.01 -1.37
CA ALA A 246 -12.38 -10.59 -1.23
C ALA A 246 -12.17 -9.28 -2.01
N THR A 247 -12.65 -9.26 -3.25
CA THR A 247 -12.54 -8.13 -4.18
C THR A 247 -13.90 -7.89 -4.86
N ILE A 248 -14.26 -6.63 -5.07
CA ILE A 248 -15.39 -6.26 -5.94
C ILE A 248 -15.11 -4.93 -6.63
N GLU A 249 -14.90 -4.99 -7.95
CA GLU A 249 -14.58 -3.82 -8.78
C GLU A 249 -15.71 -3.56 -9.77
N LEU A 250 -16.10 -2.29 -9.92
CA LEU A 250 -17.08 -1.83 -10.90
C LEU A 250 -16.39 -1.06 -12.02
N ILE A 251 -16.65 -1.46 -13.25
CA ILE A 251 -16.15 -0.80 -14.45
C ILE A 251 -17.34 -0.32 -15.28
N ASP A 252 -17.44 0.99 -15.51
CA ASP A 252 -18.51 1.59 -16.31
C ASP A 252 -18.28 1.46 -17.82
N GLU A 253 -19.32 1.76 -18.60
CA GLU A 253 -19.26 1.70 -20.07
C GLU A 253 -18.10 2.52 -20.66
N VAL A 254 -17.86 3.72 -20.13
CA VAL A 254 -16.83 4.64 -20.63
C VAL A 254 -15.44 4.05 -20.39
N SER A 255 -15.20 3.50 -19.21
CA SER A 255 -13.94 2.84 -18.84
C SER A 255 -13.74 1.55 -19.63
N LEU A 256 -14.78 0.72 -19.80
CA LEU A 256 -14.73 -0.46 -20.66
C LEU A 256 -14.35 -0.10 -22.09
N ALA A 257 -14.94 0.96 -22.66
CA ALA A 257 -14.60 1.45 -24.00
C ALA A 257 -13.14 1.95 -24.09
N ALA A 258 -12.65 2.64 -23.05
CA ALA A 258 -11.28 3.12 -22.99
C ALA A 258 -10.28 1.95 -22.94
N VAL A 259 -10.54 0.94 -22.11
CA VAL A 259 -9.71 -0.27 -22.01
C VAL A 259 -9.74 -1.05 -23.32
N ALA A 260 -10.91 -1.25 -23.93
CA ALA A 260 -11.04 -1.93 -25.21
C ALA A 260 -10.20 -1.26 -26.31
N ARG A 261 -10.22 0.08 -26.36
CA ARG A 261 -9.39 0.86 -27.29
C ARG A 261 -7.90 0.68 -27.02
N ARG A 262 -7.49 0.71 -25.75
CA ARG A 262 -6.08 0.56 -25.35
C ARG A 262 -5.52 -0.82 -25.64
N LEU A 263 -6.35 -1.87 -25.51
CA LEU A 263 -5.99 -3.26 -25.78
C LEU A 263 -6.24 -3.69 -27.24
N ASN A 264 -6.89 -2.84 -28.03
CA ASN A 264 -7.31 -3.13 -29.40
C ASN A 264 -8.13 -4.42 -29.52
N ARG A 265 -8.99 -4.72 -28.53
CA ARG A 265 -9.90 -5.86 -28.52
C ARG A 265 -11.13 -5.57 -27.64
N PRO A 266 -12.30 -6.18 -27.91
CA PRO A 266 -13.43 -6.11 -26.99
C PRO A 266 -13.05 -6.70 -25.63
N VAL A 267 -13.49 -6.07 -24.55
CA VAL A 267 -13.32 -6.57 -23.17
C VAL A 267 -14.64 -7.01 -22.54
N ALA A 268 -15.77 -6.71 -23.19
CA ALA A 268 -17.10 -7.10 -22.75
C ALA A 268 -18.01 -7.36 -23.97
N PRO A 269 -19.10 -8.15 -23.82
CA PRO A 269 -20.12 -8.30 -24.84
C PRO A 269 -20.76 -6.96 -25.24
N GLN A 270 -21.26 -6.88 -26.48
CA GLN A 270 -21.99 -5.70 -26.96
C GLN A 270 -23.24 -5.44 -26.10
N GLY A 271 -23.52 -4.17 -25.81
CA GLY A 271 -24.63 -3.76 -24.94
C GLY A 271 -24.31 -3.78 -23.43
N THR A 272 -23.05 -4.05 -23.07
CA THR A 272 -22.58 -3.91 -21.67
C THR A 272 -22.43 -2.44 -21.31
N GLY A 273 -23.28 -1.97 -20.38
CA GLY A 273 -23.18 -0.63 -19.77
C GLY A 273 -22.40 -0.60 -18.45
N ALA A 274 -22.17 -1.76 -17.82
CA ALA A 274 -21.30 -1.90 -16.66
C ALA A 274 -20.82 -3.35 -16.48
N MET A 275 -19.67 -3.53 -15.82
CA MET A 275 -19.11 -4.83 -15.46
C MET A 275 -18.75 -4.84 -13.97
N LEU A 276 -18.98 -5.98 -13.32
CA LEU A 276 -18.41 -6.31 -12.02
C LEU A 276 -17.36 -7.41 -12.17
N ILE A 277 -16.24 -7.26 -11.48
CA ILE A 277 -15.27 -8.33 -11.24
C ILE A 277 -15.29 -8.61 -9.74
N ILE A 278 -15.71 -9.82 -9.38
CA ILE A 278 -15.97 -10.21 -7.99
C ILE A 278 -15.10 -11.42 -7.67
N GLU A 279 -14.28 -11.33 -6.62
CA GLU A 279 -13.47 -12.45 -6.14
C GLU A 279 -13.95 -12.87 -4.75
N VAL A 280 -14.04 -14.17 -4.53
CA VAL A 280 -14.25 -14.80 -3.22
C VAL A 280 -13.08 -15.73 -2.93
N ASP A 281 -12.60 -15.72 -1.69
CA ASP A 281 -11.44 -16.53 -1.28
C ASP A 281 -11.69 -17.21 0.07
N GLY A 282 -11.01 -18.33 0.32
CA GLY A 282 -11.12 -19.05 1.59
C GLY A 282 -10.89 -20.55 1.45
N VAL A 283 -11.70 -21.32 2.17
CA VAL A 283 -11.70 -22.78 2.09
C VAL A 283 -12.55 -23.25 0.90
N PRO A 284 -12.24 -24.39 0.27
CA PRO A 284 -12.90 -24.81 -0.98
C PRO A 284 -14.43 -24.82 -0.93
N ALA A 285 -15.02 -25.46 0.08
CA ALA A 285 -16.48 -25.52 0.19
C ALA A 285 -17.12 -24.13 0.39
N GLY A 286 -16.46 -23.24 1.13
CA GLY A 286 -16.96 -21.88 1.37
C GLY A 286 -16.89 -21.02 0.11
N VAL A 287 -15.82 -21.15 -0.68
CA VAL A 287 -15.68 -20.45 -1.95
C VAL A 287 -16.73 -20.89 -2.96
N GLU A 288 -17.04 -22.19 -3.07
CA GLU A 288 -18.13 -22.66 -3.94
C GLU A 288 -19.50 -22.12 -3.51
N GLU A 289 -19.79 -22.12 -2.20
CA GLU A 289 -21.04 -21.59 -1.67
C GLU A 289 -21.17 -20.08 -1.91
N GLU A 290 -20.12 -19.31 -1.61
CA GLU A 290 -20.10 -17.86 -1.82
C GLU A 290 -20.20 -17.53 -3.31
N ALA A 291 -19.46 -18.23 -4.19
CA ALA A 291 -19.53 -18.05 -5.64
C ALA A 291 -20.95 -18.28 -6.17
N ALA A 292 -21.64 -19.34 -5.74
CA ALA A 292 -23.02 -19.60 -6.14
C ALA A 292 -24.00 -18.48 -5.71
N ARG A 293 -23.78 -17.89 -4.53
CA ARG A 293 -24.57 -16.75 -4.03
C ARG A 293 -24.28 -15.49 -4.81
N VAL A 294 -23.01 -15.24 -5.17
CA VAL A 294 -22.62 -14.14 -6.07
C VAL A 294 -23.32 -14.28 -7.41
N THR A 295 -23.23 -15.45 -8.06
CA THR A 295 -23.92 -15.73 -9.32
C THR A 295 -25.41 -15.47 -9.21
N SER A 296 -26.06 -15.96 -8.15
CA SER A 296 -27.50 -15.78 -7.93
C SER A 296 -27.87 -14.30 -7.75
N ALA A 297 -27.08 -13.53 -7.00
CA ALA A 297 -27.29 -12.10 -6.80
C ALA A 297 -27.16 -11.30 -8.11
N CYS A 298 -26.14 -11.62 -8.92
CA CYS A 298 -25.96 -11.00 -10.23
C CYS A 298 -27.10 -11.33 -11.19
N GLN A 299 -27.56 -12.58 -11.23
CA GLN A 299 -28.72 -12.99 -12.04
C GLN A 299 -29.99 -12.25 -11.62
N ALA A 300 -30.28 -12.17 -10.32
CA ALA A 300 -31.43 -11.46 -9.79
C ALA A 300 -31.40 -9.95 -10.09
N ALA A 301 -30.21 -9.36 -10.25
CA ALA A 301 -30.03 -7.97 -10.65
C ALA A 301 -30.15 -7.72 -12.17
N GLY A 302 -30.25 -8.78 -12.98
CA GLY A 302 -30.36 -8.71 -14.43
C GLY A 302 -29.02 -8.74 -15.17
N ALA A 303 -28.05 -9.53 -14.69
CA ALA A 303 -26.80 -9.75 -15.41
C ALA A 303 -27.04 -10.29 -16.83
N LEU A 304 -26.35 -9.72 -17.82
CA LEU A 304 -26.38 -10.12 -19.22
C LEU A 304 -25.51 -11.34 -19.48
N SER A 305 -24.34 -11.40 -18.83
CA SER A 305 -23.43 -12.54 -18.88
C SER A 305 -22.74 -12.73 -17.54
N LEU A 306 -22.38 -13.98 -17.24
CA LEU A 306 -21.63 -14.40 -16.06
C LEU A 306 -20.55 -15.39 -16.50
N THR A 307 -19.31 -15.12 -16.14
CA THR A 307 -18.16 -15.97 -16.43
C THR A 307 -17.37 -16.16 -15.15
N ARG A 308 -17.04 -17.42 -14.85
CA ARG A 308 -16.18 -17.78 -13.71
C ARG A 308 -14.82 -18.18 -14.26
N SER A 309 -13.73 -17.76 -13.61
CA SER A 309 -12.39 -18.22 -13.98
C SER A 309 -12.22 -19.72 -13.68
N GLU A 310 -11.54 -20.43 -14.58
CA GLU A 310 -11.21 -21.86 -14.44
C GLU A 310 -9.73 -22.06 -14.10
N THR A 311 -8.90 -21.06 -14.39
CA THR A 311 -7.45 -21.09 -14.14
C THR A 311 -7.00 -19.89 -13.30
N ALA A 312 -5.73 -19.90 -12.87
CA ALA A 312 -5.12 -18.77 -12.15
C ALA A 312 -4.68 -17.62 -13.09
N GLU A 313 -4.58 -17.88 -14.41
CA GLU A 313 -4.21 -16.86 -15.41
C GLU A 313 -5.43 -16.03 -15.87
N GLU A 314 -6.63 -16.62 -15.76
CA GLU A 314 -7.94 -15.99 -16.05
C GLU A 314 -8.47 -15.15 -14.88
#